data_AF-A0A1T0B2B8-F1
#
_entry.id   AF-A0A1T0B2B8-F1
#
_cell.length_a   1.000
_cell.length_b   1.000
_cell.length_c   1.000
_cell.angle_alpha   90.00
_cell.angle_beta   90.00
_cell.angle_gamma   90.00
#
_symmetry.space_group_name_H-M   'P 1'
#
loop_
_entity.id
_entity.type
_entity.pdbx_description
1 polymer ?
#
loop_
_entity_poly.entity_id
_entity_poly.type
_entity_poly.pdbx_seq_one_letter_code
_entity_poly.pdbx_strand_id
1 'polypeptide(L)'
;MAEEITLELPYPPTINHYWKHTKQGRHYITDKGRAYQSKVKEVCSGSVPFTKPVSVKVQVWLPDKRRRDLDNLWKVLLDSLVNAKIVADDCWQAMPKQSIEAMGVMKGGKLVVRLREIA
;
A
#
# COMPACT_ATOMS: atom_id res chain seq x y z
N MET A 1 -13.52 -19.94 -7.72
CA MET A 1 -12.99 -19.79 -6.34
C MET A 1 -12.44 -18.38 -6.27
N ALA A 2 -12.76 -17.59 -5.25
CA ALA A 2 -12.26 -16.21 -5.19
C ALA A 2 -10.75 -16.24 -4.92
N GLU A 3 -9.95 -15.60 -5.77
CA GLU A 3 -8.52 -15.47 -5.53
C GLU A 3 -8.30 -14.51 -4.35
N GLU A 4 -7.48 -14.92 -3.39
CA GLU A 4 -7.10 -14.12 -2.23
C GLU A 4 -5.59 -14.21 -2.05
N ILE A 5 -4.94 -13.06 -1.89
CA ILE A 5 -3.52 -12.98 -1.56
C ILE A 5 -3.34 -12.16 -0.27
N THR A 6 -2.42 -12.61 0.56
CA THR A 6 -1.98 -11.87 1.74
C THR A 6 -0.53 -11.46 1.54
N LEU A 7 -0.27 -10.16 1.59
CA LEU A 7 1.03 -9.55 1.41
C LEU A 7 1.50 -8.97 2.74
N GLU A 8 2.72 -9.32 3.13
CA GLU A 8 3.38 -8.74 4.29
C GLU A 8 4.35 -7.66 3.82
N LEU A 9 4.01 -6.41 4.09
CA LEU A 9 4.76 -5.25 3.64
C LEU A 9 5.48 -4.57 4.81
N PRO A 10 6.69 -4.03 4.58
CA PRO A 10 7.35 -3.22 5.58
C PRO A 10 6.54 -1.95 5.85
N TYR A 11 6.78 -1.30 6.99
CA TYR A 11 6.14 -0.02 7.27
C TYR A 11 6.58 1.05 6.24
N PRO A 12 5.64 1.75 5.58
CA PRO A 12 5.98 2.72 4.54
C PRO A 12 6.67 3.97 5.11
N PRO A 13 7.46 4.68 4.29
CA PRO A 13 7.90 6.03 4.64
C PRO A 13 6.67 6.94 4.79
N THR A 14 6.82 8.04 5.54
CA THR A 14 5.72 9.02 5.63
C THR A 14 5.46 9.66 4.27
N ILE A 15 4.24 10.17 4.06
CA ILE A 15 3.83 10.80 2.79
C ILE A 15 4.81 11.89 2.31
N ASN A 16 5.34 12.71 3.24
CA ASN A 16 6.33 13.77 2.97
C ASN A 16 7.71 13.22 2.57
N HIS A 17 8.02 12.00 2.98
CA HIS A 17 9.22 11.29 2.52
C HIS A 17 8.95 10.51 1.23
N TYR A 18 7.70 10.22 0.89
CA TYR A 18 7.32 9.48 -0.31
C TYR A 18 7.23 10.40 -1.53
N TRP A 19 6.47 11.48 -1.42
CA TRP A 19 6.34 12.52 -2.45
C TRP A 19 7.09 13.79 -2.04
N LYS A 20 7.73 14.41 -3.03
CA LYS A 20 8.25 15.77 -2.93
C LYS A 20 7.73 16.59 -4.10
N HIS A 21 7.74 17.91 -3.90
CA HIS A 21 7.35 18.86 -4.91
C HIS A 21 8.60 19.63 -5.36
N THR A 22 8.71 19.87 -6.65
CA THR A 22 9.70 20.82 -7.17
C THR A 22 9.19 22.25 -6.95
N LYS A 23 10.09 23.24 -7.02
CA LYS A 23 9.72 24.66 -7.00
C LYS A 23 8.75 25.06 -8.13
N GLN A 24 8.62 24.22 -9.15
CA GLN A 24 7.75 24.39 -10.31
C GLN A 24 6.39 23.67 -10.13
N GLY A 25 6.08 23.16 -8.94
CA GLY A 25 4.79 22.51 -8.64
C GLY A 25 4.66 21.07 -9.13
N ARG A 26 5.73 20.44 -9.63
CA ARG A 26 5.68 19.03 -10.06
C ARG A 26 5.92 18.09 -8.88
N HIS A 27 5.05 17.10 -8.74
CA HIS A 27 5.19 16.04 -7.75
C HIS A 27 6.10 14.94 -8.30
N TYR A 28 7.04 14.46 -7.48
CA TYR A 28 7.87 13.31 -7.82
C TYR A 28 8.03 12.37 -6.61
N ILE A 29 8.16 11.09 -6.91
CA ILE A 29 8.46 10.05 -5.92
C ILE A 29 9.94 10.13 -5.58
N THR A 30 10.25 10.25 -4.29
CA THR A 30 11.64 10.29 -3.80
C THR A 30 12.33 8.93 -3.92
N ASP A 31 13.65 8.89 -3.74
CA ASP A 31 14.40 7.63 -3.69
C ASP A 31 13.90 6.68 -2.59
N LYS A 32 13.43 7.23 -1.45
CA LYS A 32 12.81 6.43 -0.38
C LYS A 32 11.49 5.83 -0.81
N GLY A 33 10.67 6.58 -1.56
CA GLY A 33 9.43 6.08 -2.13
C GLY A 33 9.68 4.97 -3.15
N ARG A 34 10.64 5.17 -4.06
CA ARG A 34 11.06 4.15 -5.04
C ARG A 34 11.64 2.90 -4.38
N ALA A 35 12.42 3.05 -3.32
CA ALA A 35 12.94 1.93 -2.54
C ALA A 35 11.80 1.14 -1.86
N TYR A 36 10.77 1.83 -1.37
CA TYR A 36 9.57 1.19 -0.84
C TYR A 36 8.80 0.46 -1.94
N GLN A 37 8.50 1.10 -3.08
CA GLN A 37 7.85 0.47 -4.23
C GLN A 37 8.61 -0.77 -4.72
N SER A 38 9.94 -0.73 -4.74
CA SER A 38 10.78 -1.86 -5.14
C SER A 38 10.60 -3.05 -4.19
N LYS A 39 10.54 -2.81 -2.87
CA LYS A 39 10.27 -3.85 -1.88
C LYS A 39 8.85 -4.41 -2.00
N VAL A 40 7.86 -3.56 -2.23
CA VAL A 40 6.47 -4.02 -2.46
C VAL A 40 6.44 -4.90 -3.70
N LYS A 41 7.08 -4.49 -4.80
CA LYS A 41 7.16 -5.27 -6.04
C LYS A 41 7.88 -6.60 -5.85
N GLU A 42 8.92 -6.65 -5.03
CA GLU A 42 9.62 -7.89 -4.68
C GLU A 42 8.68 -8.85 -3.93
N VAL A 43 7.97 -8.37 -2.91
CA VAL A 43 6.97 -9.17 -2.17
C VAL A 43 5.84 -9.65 -3.10
N CYS A 44 5.46 -8.82 -4.06
CA CYS A 44 4.42 -9.10 -5.05
C CYS A 44 4.88 -9.95 -6.24
N SER A 45 6.17 -10.22 -6.40
CA SER A 45 6.73 -10.81 -7.63
C SER A 45 6.23 -12.23 -7.95
N GLY A 46 5.77 -12.96 -6.93
CA GLY A 46 5.16 -14.30 -7.09
C GLY A 46 3.64 -14.30 -7.21
N SER A 47 2.99 -13.13 -7.16
CA SER A 47 1.53 -13.00 -7.17
C SER A 47 1.03 -12.69 -8.57
N VAL A 48 -0.09 -13.30 -8.94
CA VAL A 48 -0.77 -13.03 -10.21
C VAL A 48 -1.54 -11.70 -10.10
N PRO A 49 -1.44 -10.81 -11.11
CA PRO A 49 -2.24 -9.59 -11.16
C PRO A 49 -3.74 -9.88 -11.16
N PHE A 50 -4.50 -9.14 -10.36
CA PHE A 50 -5.95 -9.22 -10.38
C PHE A 50 -6.52 -8.51 -11.61
N THR A 51 -7.40 -9.20 -12.34
CA THR A 51 -8.10 -8.66 -13.52
C THR A 51 -9.51 -8.20 -13.20
N LYS A 52 -10.07 -8.61 -12.05
CA LYS A 52 -11.39 -8.20 -11.56
C LYS A 52 -11.27 -7.27 -10.35
N PRO A 53 -12.34 -6.56 -9.98
CA PRO A 53 -12.35 -5.72 -8.78
C PRO A 53 -11.91 -6.46 -7.52
N VAL A 54 -11.18 -5.80 -6.63
CA VAL A 54 -10.65 -6.39 -5.41
C VAL A 54 -11.11 -5.67 -4.15
N SER A 55 -11.29 -6.43 -3.08
CA SER A 55 -11.40 -5.92 -1.71
C SER A 55 -10.00 -5.79 -1.14
N VAL A 56 -9.66 -4.60 -0.63
CA VAL A 56 -8.42 -4.33 0.07
C VAL A 56 -8.69 -4.22 1.57
N LYS A 57 -8.05 -5.07 2.36
CA LYS A 57 -8.03 -4.96 3.82
C LYS A 57 -6.60 -4.79 4.30
N VAL A 58 -6.34 -3.76 5.09
CA VAL A 58 -5.01 -3.43 5.57
C VAL A 58 -5.02 -3.41 7.08
N GLN A 59 -4.17 -4.25 7.66
CA GLN A 59 -3.88 -4.25 9.08
C GLN A 59 -2.53 -3.58 9.30
N VAL A 60 -2.54 -2.50 10.09
CA VAL A 60 -1.35 -1.67 10.33
C VAL A 60 -0.86 -1.92 11.75
N TRP A 61 0.39 -2.35 11.85
CA TRP A 61 1.19 -2.34 13.07
C TRP A 61 2.09 -1.11 13.04
N LEU A 62 1.84 -0.16 13.94
CA LEU A 62 2.60 1.08 14.00
C LEU A 62 3.98 0.84 14.63
N PRO A 63 5.04 1.53 14.18
CA PRO A 63 6.37 1.40 14.76
C PRO A 63 6.49 2.04 16.15
N ASP A 64 5.62 3.00 16.46
CA ASP A 64 5.60 3.75 17.72
C ASP A 64 4.17 4.17 18.10
N LYS A 65 4.00 4.71 19.31
CA LYS A 65 2.73 5.22 19.84
C LYS A 65 2.41 6.66 19.40
N ARG A 66 3.11 7.22 18.39
CA ARG A 66 2.84 8.59 17.95
C ARG A 66 1.50 8.64 17.24
N ARG A 67 0.79 9.77 17.38
CA ARG A 67 -0.40 10.05 16.58
C ARG A 67 0.01 10.19 15.12
N ARG A 68 -0.64 9.42 14.25
CA ARG A 68 -0.41 9.38 12.80
C ARG A 68 -1.75 9.19 12.10
N ASP A 69 -1.91 9.83 10.96
CA ASP A 69 -3.09 9.65 10.12
C ASP A 69 -2.94 8.37 9.29
N LEU A 70 -3.94 7.49 9.38
CA LEU A 70 -3.96 6.24 8.60
C LEU A 70 -4.11 6.50 7.10
N ASP A 71 -4.79 7.58 6.71
CA ASP A 71 -4.97 7.98 5.30
C ASP A 71 -3.64 8.19 4.57
N ASN A 72 -2.62 8.68 5.29
CA ASN A 72 -1.29 8.87 4.70
C ASN A 72 -0.63 7.52 4.34
N LEU A 73 -0.89 6.48 5.12
CA LEU A 73 -0.42 5.12 4.82
C LEU A 73 -1.18 4.54 3.63
N TRP A 74 -2.49 4.79 3.59
CA TRP A 74 -3.36 4.34 2.51
C TRP A 74 -2.86 4.83 1.15
N LYS A 75 -2.59 6.14 1.03
CA LYS A 75 -2.08 6.76 -0.20
C LYS A 75 -0.78 6.14 -0.70
N VAL A 76 0.19 5.92 0.21
CA VAL A 76 1.49 5.34 -0.16
C VAL A 76 1.34 3.86 -0.54
N LEU A 77 0.46 3.14 0.17
CA LEU A 77 0.24 1.72 -0.08
C LEU A 77 -0.41 1.48 -1.44
N LEU A 78 -1.50 2.18 -1.76
CA LEU A 78 -2.23 1.99 -3.01
C LEU A 78 -1.35 2.27 -4.23
N ASP A 79 -0.63 3.40 -4.21
CA ASP A 79 0.33 3.76 -5.26
C ASP A 79 1.41 2.67 -5.46
N SER A 80 1.87 2.05 -4.36
CA SER A 80 2.85 0.97 -4.43
C SER A 80 2.27 -0.33 -4.98
N LEU A 81 1.00 -0.65 -4.69
CA LEU A 81 0.33 -1.85 -5.22
C LEU A 81 0.07 -1.74 -6.73
N VAL A 82 -0.31 -0.55 -7.20
CA VAL A 82 -0.45 -0.25 -8.64
C VAL A 82 0.91 -0.30 -9.33
N ASN A 83 1.96 0.29 -8.72
CA ASN A 83 3.32 0.21 -9.24
C ASN A 83 3.85 -1.24 -9.32
N ALA A 84 3.49 -2.08 -8.36
CA ALA A 84 3.80 -3.51 -8.34
C ALA A 84 3.01 -4.31 -9.39
N LYS A 85 2.05 -3.69 -10.08
CA LYS A 85 1.17 -4.30 -11.09
C LYS A 85 0.29 -5.44 -10.56
N ILE A 86 -0.04 -5.42 -9.26
CA ILE A 86 -0.97 -6.39 -8.67
C ILE A 86 -2.42 -6.01 -8.94
N VAL A 87 -2.71 -4.70 -8.92
CA VAL A 87 -4.03 -4.17 -9.26
C VAL A 87 -3.86 -3.20 -10.41
N ALA A 88 -4.80 -3.22 -11.35
CA ALA A 88 -4.73 -2.41 -12.56
C ALA A 88 -4.76 -0.91 -12.27
N ASP A 89 -5.54 -0.50 -11.26
CA ASP A 89 -5.76 0.89 -10.90
C ASP A 89 -6.16 1.01 -9.42
N ASP A 90 -5.99 2.20 -8.82
CA ASP A 90 -6.43 2.50 -7.44
C ASP A 90 -7.85 3.10 -7.37
N CYS A 91 -8.55 3.13 -8.51
CA CYS A 91 -9.89 3.67 -8.63
C CYS A 91 -10.98 2.81 -7.94
N TRP A 92 -12.14 3.41 -7.67
CA TRP A 92 -13.25 2.75 -6.98
C TRP A 92 -13.79 1.52 -7.73
N GLN A 93 -13.63 1.44 -9.06
CA GLN A 93 -14.03 0.29 -9.85
C GLN A 93 -13.09 -0.89 -9.64
N ALA A 94 -11.80 -0.64 -9.54
CA ALA A 94 -10.79 -1.65 -9.28
C ALA A 94 -10.76 -2.06 -7.79
N MET A 95 -11.02 -1.13 -6.87
CA MET A 95 -10.97 -1.36 -5.43
C MET A 95 -12.24 -0.84 -4.73
N PRO A 96 -13.42 -1.45 -4.93
CA PRO A 96 -14.68 -0.94 -4.40
C PRO A 96 -14.83 -1.11 -2.88
N LYS A 97 -14.06 -2.02 -2.27
CA LYS A 97 -14.08 -2.26 -0.81
C LYS A 97 -12.70 -2.06 -0.24
N GLN A 98 -12.58 -1.09 0.64
CA GLN A 98 -11.31 -0.63 1.21
C GLN A 98 -11.47 -0.51 2.73
N SER A 99 -10.54 -1.07 3.50
CA SER A 99 -10.55 -0.95 4.97
C SER A 99 -9.13 -0.92 5.53
N ILE A 100 -8.91 -0.05 6.50
CA ILE A 100 -7.65 0.06 7.25
C ILE A 100 -7.94 -0.06 8.75
N GLU A 101 -7.19 -0.93 9.42
CA GLU A 101 -7.35 -1.21 10.83
C GLU A 101 -5.99 -1.06 11.53
N ALA A 102 -5.94 -0.26 12.60
CA ALA A 102 -4.76 -0.17 13.44
C ALA A 102 -4.77 -1.31 14.47
N MET A 103 -3.80 -2.23 14.37
CA MET A 103 -3.75 -3.42 15.22
C MET A 103 -2.97 -3.20 16.52
N GLY A 104 -2.11 -2.20 16.57
CA GLY A 104 -1.29 -1.89 17.74
C GLY A 104 0.11 -1.40 17.37
N VAL A 105 1.05 -1.52 18.31
CA VAL A 105 2.44 -1.08 18.14
C VAL A 105 3.37 -2.29 18.11
N MET A 106 4.21 -2.35 17.07
CA MET A 106 5.22 -3.39 16.88
C MET A 106 6.54 -2.75 16.46
N LYS A 107 7.66 -3.17 17.06
CA LYS A 107 8.98 -2.62 16.74
C LYS A 107 9.28 -2.80 15.24
N GLY A 108 9.57 -1.70 14.55
CA GLY A 108 9.82 -1.67 13.10
C GLY A 108 8.58 -1.42 12.23
N GLY A 109 7.38 -1.63 12.78
CA GLY A 109 6.11 -1.49 12.07
C GLY A 109 5.92 -2.50 10.94
N LYS A 110 4.67 -2.77 10.58
CA LYS A 110 4.33 -3.74 9.52
C LYS A 110 2.96 -3.43 8.96
N LEU A 111 2.77 -3.67 7.66
CA LEU A 111 1.45 -3.69 7.03
C LEU A 111 1.16 -5.12 6.59
N VAL A 112 -0.03 -5.62 6.93
CA VAL A 112 -0.55 -6.87 6.39
C VAL A 112 -1.70 -6.50 5.48
N VAL A 113 -1.52 -6.72 4.18
CA VAL A 113 -2.48 -6.35 3.15
C VAL A 113 -3.12 -7.62 2.63
N ARG A 114 -4.44 -7.70 2.69
CA ARG A 114 -5.23 -8.78 2.12
C ARG A 114 -5.99 -8.23 0.93
N LEU A 115 -5.75 -8.82 -0.23
CA LEU A 115 -6.44 -8.52 -1.46
C LEU A 115 -7.28 -9.73 -1.82
N ARG A 116 -8.57 -9.51 -2.03
CA ARG A 116 -9.50 -10.58 -2.40
C ARG A 116 -10.33 -10.15 -3.59
N GLU A 117 -10.40 -10.98 -4.61
CA GLU A 117 -11.25 -10.75 -5.77
C GLU A 117 -12.74 -10.69 -5.37
N ILE A 118 -13.42 -9.65 -5.85
CA ILE A 118 -14.86 -9.47 -5.73
C ILE A 118 -15.44 -9.76 -7.12
N ALA A 119 -16.19 -10.86 -7.21
CA ALA A 119 -16.93 -11.26 -8.40
C ALA A 119 -18.15 -10.36 -8.63
#